data_AF-A0A7S2HV61-F1
#
_entry.id   AF-A0A7S2HV61-F1
#
_cell.length_a   1.000
_cell.length_b   1.000
_cell.length_c   1.000
_cell.angle_alpha   90.00
_cell.angle_beta   90.00
_cell.angle_gamma   90.00
#
_symmetry.space_group_name_H-M   'P 1'
#
loop_
_entity.id
_entity.type
_entity.pdbx_description
1 polymer ?
#
loop_
_entity_poly.entity_id
_entity_poly.type
_entity_poly.pdbx_seq_one_letter_code
_entity_poly.pdbx_strand_id
1 'polypeptide(L)'
;ILFEPTLAEIFQGGVQSFATRQIFLNTPLSSDEVAKLGELHAALRDEALVTEQGDEEFPPYVGLHALRLLQQRKFNVKKALELILIHLEERARRLPISEKDVLSDLKKGFMYWHGRDKKCRPCLVIRIENMGDMNLHKDRAVRLVIFVLEYALRYAMVPGRVENWVVILDLANASKVVSMFHLAGLASTAKVIATTLESVYCGRMVWMKILNMPSIMRKVIESCIPTEKKKKVQFPANAAADLAEHFEPNQLETRYGGIQPNLAPSATYPFHFFPGACGSSPTAGQEKSLHGLTNRTFHEGKLWDTSMPGKNRHWMDPMQCTSLTPASAEALTSMIGGEPVKPCCDIANWIRLLQESQAVEHKKVSVGTVGTVAEAAQPEAAQPEATREESPDKDAEADPDGDSESDLVMV
;
A
#
# COMPACT_ATOMS: atom_id res chain seq x y z
N ILE A 1 -13.58 -8.30 -1.34
CA ILE A 1 -12.75 -7.79 -0.21
C ILE A 1 -12.58 -8.84 0.87
N LEU A 2 -13.63 -9.61 1.22
CA LEU A 2 -13.54 -10.78 2.10
C LEU A 2 -12.95 -12.01 1.40
N PHE A 3 -11.80 -11.81 0.76
CA PHE A 3 -11.02 -12.91 0.22
C PHE A 3 -10.44 -13.72 1.37
N GLU A 4 -10.58 -15.04 1.33
CA GLU A 4 -10.04 -15.99 2.30
C GLU A 4 -8.78 -16.64 1.73
N PRO A 5 -7.58 -16.19 2.11
CA PRO A 5 -6.34 -16.73 1.56
C PRO A 5 -6.10 -18.18 2.02
N THR A 6 -5.83 -19.05 1.06
CA THR A 6 -5.31 -20.40 1.30
C THR A 6 -3.86 -20.35 1.76
N LEU A 7 -3.36 -21.47 2.31
CA LEU A 7 -1.95 -21.59 2.69
C LEU A 7 -0.98 -21.33 1.53
N ALA A 8 -1.33 -21.70 0.30
CA ALA A 8 -0.51 -21.45 -0.88
C ALA A 8 -0.48 -19.96 -1.29
N GLU A 9 -1.45 -19.17 -0.83
CA GLU A 9 -1.50 -17.72 -1.04
C GLU A 9 -0.80 -16.96 0.08
N ILE A 10 -0.83 -17.49 1.31
CA ILE A 10 0.00 -16.97 2.40
C ILE A 10 1.48 -17.28 2.13
N PHE A 11 1.81 -18.50 1.70
CA PHE A 11 3.18 -18.98 1.45
C PHE A 11 3.35 -19.43 0.00
N GLN A 12 4.07 -18.63 -0.79
CA GLN A 12 4.46 -19.02 -2.13
C GLN A 12 5.50 -20.15 -2.06
N GLY A 13 5.14 -21.32 -2.62
CA GLY A 13 5.99 -22.52 -2.62
C GLY A 13 5.67 -23.55 -1.53
N GLY A 14 4.61 -23.35 -0.74
CA GLY A 14 4.16 -24.26 0.30
C GLY A 14 4.69 -23.91 1.70
N VAL A 15 4.37 -24.76 2.70
CA VAL A 15 4.76 -24.54 4.11
C VAL A 15 6.09 -25.25 4.35
N GLN A 16 7.19 -24.52 4.16
CA GLN A 16 8.55 -24.94 4.51
C GLN A 16 9.22 -23.83 5.33
N SER A 17 10.29 -24.18 6.03
CA SER A 17 11.12 -23.18 6.72
C SER A 17 11.54 -22.08 5.74
N PHE A 18 11.27 -20.82 6.10
CA PHE A 18 11.50 -19.64 5.26
C PHE A 18 10.89 -19.68 3.85
N ALA A 19 9.73 -20.35 3.69
CA ALA A 19 8.91 -20.20 2.50
C ALA A 19 8.59 -18.71 2.23
N THR A 20 8.42 -18.34 0.96
CA THR A 20 8.22 -16.93 0.61
C THR A 20 6.81 -16.49 0.98
N ARG A 21 6.65 -15.90 2.16
CA ARG A 21 5.41 -15.32 2.64
C ARG A 21 4.97 -14.14 1.77
N GLN A 22 3.68 -14.09 1.45
CA GLN A 22 3.03 -13.00 0.72
C GLN A 22 2.11 -12.17 1.62
N ILE A 23 1.48 -12.78 2.62
CA ILE A 23 0.57 -12.16 3.59
C ILE A 23 1.20 -12.22 4.99
N PHE A 24 1.40 -11.07 5.63
CA PHE A 24 2.22 -10.94 6.83
C PHE A 24 1.43 -10.53 8.07
N LEU A 25 0.39 -9.75 7.89
CA LEU A 25 -0.38 -9.16 8.97
C LEU A 25 -1.54 -10.07 9.34
N ASN A 26 -2.03 -9.96 10.57
CA ASN A 26 -3.23 -10.63 11.08
C ASN A 26 -3.26 -12.15 10.85
N THR A 27 -2.09 -12.78 10.74
CA THR A 27 -1.93 -14.22 10.52
C THR A 27 -0.85 -14.75 11.45
N PRO A 28 -0.92 -16.02 11.87
CA PRO A 28 0.11 -16.61 12.71
C PRO A 28 1.47 -16.66 12.01
N LEU A 29 2.52 -16.41 12.80
CA LEU A 29 3.91 -16.53 12.38
C LEU A 29 4.43 -17.94 12.71
N SER A 30 5.34 -18.46 11.89
CA SER A 30 6.03 -19.72 12.18
C SER A 30 7.04 -19.55 13.31
N SER A 31 7.47 -20.65 13.93
CA SER A 31 8.53 -20.63 14.95
C SER A 31 9.83 -19.99 14.43
N ASP A 32 10.18 -20.25 13.18
CA ASP A 32 11.39 -19.73 12.55
C ASP A 32 11.29 -18.22 12.29
N GLU A 33 10.10 -17.74 11.89
CA GLU A 33 9.83 -16.31 11.71
C GLU A 33 9.89 -15.56 13.04
N VAL A 34 9.31 -16.13 14.09
CA VAL A 34 9.36 -15.58 15.46
C VAL A 34 10.80 -15.55 15.97
N ALA A 35 11.58 -16.62 15.78
CA ALA A 35 12.98 -16.68 16.17
C ALA A 35 13.81 -15.58 15.46
N LYS A 36 13.61 -15.40 14.15
CA LYS A 36 14.31 -14.35 13.39
C LYS A 36 13.90 -12.92 13.73
N LEU A 37 12.64 -12.70 14.11
CA LEU A 37 12.22 -11.42 14.68
C LEU A 37 12.92 -11.18 16.02
N GLY A 38 13.07 -12.20 16.86
CA GLY A 38 13.80 -12.10 18.13
C GLY A 38 15.27 -11.72 17.93
N GLU A 39 15.96 -12.37 16.99
CA GLU A 39 17.33 -12.00 16.61
C GLU A 39 17.41 -10.55 16.09
N LEU A 40 16.42 -10.12 15.30
CA LEU A 40 16.37 -8.77 14.77
C LEU A 40 16.18 -7.72 15.89
N HIS A 41 15.28 -7.95 16.84
CA HIS A 41 15.10 -7.04 17.98
C HIS A 41 16.34 -7.00 18.89
N ALA A 42 17.02 -8.13 19.09
CA ALA A 42 18.27 -8.16 19.84
C ALA A 42 19.35 -7.31 19.16
N ALA A 43 19.52 -7.47 17.84
CA ALA A 43 20.48 -6.67 17.08
C ALA A 43 20.12 -5.18 17.06
N LEU A 44 18.83 -4.81 17.02
CA LEU A 44 18.40 -3.41 17.15
C LEU A 44 18.81 -2.82 18.50
N ARG A 45 18.58 -3.54 19.60
CA ARG A 45 19.01 -3.10 20.94
C ARG A 45 20.52 -2.94 21.02
N ASP A 46 21.27 -3.89 20.50
CA ASP A 46 22.74 -3.84 20.52
C ASP A 46 23.28 -2.61 19.79
N GLU A 47 22.70 -2.23 18.64
CA GLU A 47 23.05 -1.00 17.93
C GLU A 47 22.60 0.26 18.70
N ALA A 48 21.40 0.24 19.30
CA ALA A 48 20.89 1.37 20.08
C ALA A 48 21.76 1.67 21.31
N LEU A 49 22.33 0.65 21.96
CA LEU A 49 23.30 0.81 23.06
C LEU A 49 24.58 1.56 22.66
N VAL A 50 24.87 1.67 21.36
CA VAL A 50 26.03 2.39 20.82
C VAL A 50 25.67 3.84 20.43
N THR A 51 24.38 4.20 20.42
CA THR A 51 23.89 5.54 20.03
C THR A 51 23.32 6.31 21.22
N GLU A 52 23.52 7.64 21.26
CA GLU A 52 22.98 8.49 22.35
C GLU A 52 21.44 8.63 22.32
N GLN A 53 20.79 8.21 21.23
CA GLN A 53 19.36 8.43 20.97
C GLN A 53 18.46 7.24 21.39
N GLY A 54 19.02 6.05 21.61
CA GLY A 54 18.42 5.02 22.48
C GLY A 54 17.03 4.45 22.09
N ASP A 55 16.59 4.55 20.85
CA ASP A 55 15.32 3.95 20.43
C ASP A 55 15.48 2.42 20.26
N GLU A 56 15.31 1.68 21.37
CA GLU A 56 15.37 0.20 21.43
C GLU A 56 14.22 -0.50 20.68
N GLU A 57 13.31 0.26 20.06
CA GLU A 57 12.15 -0.25 19.34
C GLU A 57 12.04 0.33 17.93
N PHE A 58 11.47 -0.47 17.02
CA PHE A 58 11.12 0.03 15.70
C PHE A 58 10.04 1.13 15.81
N PRO A 59 10.14 2.19 15.00
CA PRO A 59 8.98 3.04 14.73
C PRO A 59 7.79 2.16 14.34
N PRO A 60 6.56 2.43 14.85
CA PRO A 60 5.42 1.52 14.69
C PRO A 60 5.17 1.05 13.26
N TYR A 61 5.35 1.93 12.28
CA TYR A 61 5.15 1.61 10.87
C TYR A 61 6.20 0.62 10.32
N VAL A 62 7.45 0.70 10.79
CA VAL A 62 8.53 -0.25 10.43
C VAL A 62 8.28 -1.60 11.07
N GLY A 63 7.79 -1.62 12.32
CA GLY A 63 7.45 -2.86 13.02
C GLY A 63 6.51 -3.76 12.21
N LEU A 64 5.51 -3.17 11.55
CA LEU A 64 4.57 -3.88 10.66
C LEU A 64 5.21 -4.45 9.39
N HIS A 65 6.42 -4.00 9.04
CA HIS A 65 7.16 -4.43 7.86
C HIS A 65 8.42 -5.23 8.19
N ALA A 66 8.77 -5.37 9.48
CA ALA A 66 10.01 -6.00 9.93
C ALA A 66 10.22 -7.40 9.34
N LEU A 67 9.21 -8.27 9.40
CA LEU A 67 9.30 -9.61 8.82
C LEU A 67 9.45 -9.59 7.29
N ARG A 68 8.81 -8.63 6.61
CA ARG A 68 8.93 -8.48 5.16
C ARG A 68 10.34 -8.02 4.77
N LEU A 69 10.93 -7.12 5.53
CA LEU A 69 12.30 -6.62 5.34
C LEU A 69 13.34 -7.72 5.63
N LEU A 70 13.11 -8.55 6.67
CA LEU A 70 13.89 -9.76 6.91
C LEU A 70 13.83 -10.71 5.71
N GLN A 71 12.64 -11.05 5.23
CA GLN A 71 12.48 -11.94 4.08
C GLN A 71 13.18 -11.38 2.83
N GLN A 72 13.08 -10.07 2.58
CA GLN A 72 13.75 -9.40 1.46
C GLN A 72 15.27 -9.57 1.52
N ARG A 73 15.83 -9.71 2.72
CA ARG A 73 17.25 -9.97 2.97
C ARG A 73 17.56 -11.43 3.29
N LYS A 74 16.68 -12.35 2.90
CA LYS A 74 16.83 -13.80 3.11
C LYS A 74 17.10 -14.14 4.58
N PHE A 75 16.42 -13.42 5.48
CA PHE A 75 16.54 -13.55 6.94
C PHE A 75 17.95 -13.29 7.49
N ASN A 76 18.78 -12.55 6.74
CA ASN A 76 20.04 -12.02 7.26
C ASN A 76 19.78 -10.74 8.07
N VAL A 77 19.92 -10.83 9.39
CA VAL A 77 19.58 -9.76 10.34
C VAL A 77 20.37 -8.48 10.08
N LYS A 78 21.70 -8.56 9.93
CA LYS A 78 22.54 -7.37 9.67
C LYS A 78 22.11 -6.63 8.40
N LYS A 79 21.91 -7.36 7.30
CA LYS A 79 21.43 -6.76 6.03
C LYS A 79 20.01 -6.23 6.13
N ALA A 80 19.19 -6.80 7.00
CA ALA A 80 17.83 -6.33 7.27
C ALA A 80 17.85 -4.99 8.03
N LEU A 81 18.73 -4.82 9.03
CA LEU A 81 18.94 -3.54 9.71
C LEU A 81 19.38 -2.45 8.71
N GLU A 82 20.37 -2.73 7.87
CA GLU A 82 20.79 -1.81 6.80
C GLU A 82 19.62 -1.41 5.89
N LEU A 83 18.74 -2.36 5.55
CA LEU A 83 17.56 -2.10 4.74
C LEU A 83 16.49 -1.30 5.49
N ILE A 84 16.32 -1.54 6.79
CA ILE A 84 15.38 -0.79 7.65
C ILE A 84 15.78 0.68 7.71
N LEU A 85 17.08 0.98 7.86
CA LEU A 85 17.59 2.36 7.83
C LEU A 85 17.29 3.04 6.49
N ILE A 86 17.59 2.37 5.36
CA ILE A 86 17.25 2.88 4.02
C ILE A 86 15.73 3.11 3.90
N HIS A 87 14.92 2.21 4.42
CA HIS A 87 13.46 2.32 4.40
C HIS A 87 12.96 3.54 5.21
N LEU A 88 13.58 3.81 6.35
CA LEU A 88 13.32 4.97 7.20
C LEU A 88 13.68 6.27 6.50
N GLU A 89 14.91 6.37 6.01
CA GLU A 89 15.42 7.55 5.31
C GLU A 89 14.60 7.86 4.06
N GLU A 90 14.28 6.85 3.25
CA GLU A 90 13.51 7.06 2.02
C GLU A 90 12.07 7.47 2.30
N ARG A 91 11.45 6.98 3.37
CA ARG A 91 10.10 7.41 3.76
C ARG A 91 10.12 8.85 4.26
N ALA A 92 11.03 9.17 5.18
CA ALA A 92 11.19 10.52 5.72
C ALA A 92 11.52 11.56 4.64
N ARG A 93 12.34 11.19 3.65
CA ARG A 93 12.74 12.08 2.56
C ARG A 93 11.62 12.37 1.55
N ARG A 94 10.69 11.44 1.35
CA ARG A 94 9.76 11.48 0.21
C ARG A 94 8.31 11.70 0.60
N LEU A 95 7.95 11.52 1.87
CA LEU A 95 6.61 11.77 2.40
C LEU A 95 6.60 12.99 3.33
N PRO A 96 5.46 13.70 3.45
CA PRO A 96 4.19 13.42 2.79
C PRO A 96 4.14 13.83 1.31
N ILE A 97 3.25 13.21 0.54
CA ILE A 97 2.91 13.64 -0.83
C ILE A 97 1.41 13.94 -0.86
N SER A 98 1.05 15.16 -1.24
CA SER A 98 -0.36 15.52 -1.44
C SER A 98 -0.84 15.10 -2.84
N GLU A 99 -2.12 14.80 -2.96
CA GLU A 99 -2.76 14.55 -4.25
C GLU A 99 -2.56 15.72 -5.23
N LYS A 100 -2.65 16.95 -4.73
CA LYS A 100 -2.46 18.18 -5.52
C LYS A 100 -1.10 18.19 -6.24
N ASP A 101 -0.05 17.69 -5.60
CA ASP A 101 1.31 17.66 -6.15
C ASP A 101 1.47 16.73 -7.36
N VAL A 102 0.59 15.73 -7.49
CA VAL A 102 0.70 14.68 -8.52
C VAL A 102 -0.54 14.57 -9.41
N LEU A 103 -1.61 15.35 -9.16
CA LEU A 103 -2.88 15.26 -9.87
C LEU A 103 -2.74 15.43 -11.39
N SER A 104 -1.91 16.37 -11.82
CA SER A 104 -1.64 16.59 -13.25
C SER A 104 -1.00 15.37 -13.92
N ASP A 105 -0.17 14.62 -13.19
CA ASP A 105 0.47 13.40 -13.68
C ASP A 105 -0.44 12.18 -13.60
N LEU A 106 -1.28 12.09 -12.57
CA LEU A 106 -2.32 11.06 -12.46
C LEU A 106 -3.30 11.13 -13.64
N LYS A 107 -3.69 12.33 -14.05
CA LYS A 107 -4.57 12.59 -15.21
C LYS A 107 -3.92 12.34 -16.58
N LYS A 108 -2.63 11.98 -16.64
CA LYS A 108 -1.99 11.50 -17.86
C LYS A 108 -2.27 10.02 -18.12
N GLY A 109 -2.74 9.26 -17.14
CA GLY A 109 -3.01 7.83 -17.29
C GLY A 109 -1.78 6.98 -17.58
N PHE A 110 -0.60 7.42 -17.13
CA PHE A 110 0.64 6.62 -17.18
C PHE A 110 0.59 5.43 -16.22
N MET A 111 0.09 5.65 -15.01
CA MET A 111 0.07 4.65 -13.93
C MET A 111 -1.21 4.81 -13.12
N TYR A 112 -2.03 3.76 -13.03
CA TYR A 112 -3.31 3.81 -12.34
C TYR A 112 -3.77 2.44 -11.83
N TRP A 113 -4.57 2.43 -10.77
CA TRP A 113 -5.25 1.22 -10.30
C TRP A 113 -6.55 1.01 -11.07
N HIS A 114 -6.76 -0.22 -11.55
CA HIS A 114 -7.98 -0.60 -12.26
C HIS A 114 -8.37 -2.05 -11.94
N GLY A 115 -9.48 -2.23 -11.23
CA GLY A 115 -10.02 -3.54 -10.89
C GLY A 115 -9.12 -4.37 -9.98
N ARG A 116 -9.48 -5.64 -9.83
CA ARG A 116 -8.81 -6.63 -8.98
C ARG A 116 -8.79 -7.98 -9.67
N ASP A 117 -7.79 -8.80 -9.38
CA ASP A 117 -7.78 -10.18 -9.85
C ASP A 117 -8.70 -11.09 -9.01
N LYS A 118 -8.81 -12.37 -9.40
CA LYS A 118 -9.63 -13.39 -8.71
C LYS A 118 -9.26 -13.63 -7.25
N LYS A 119 -8.10 -13.12 -6.80
CA LYS A 119 -7.62 -13.17 -5.41
C LYS A 119 -7.78 -11.82 -4.71
N CYS A 120 -8.64 -10.95 -5.25
CA CYS A 120 -8.89 -9.58 -4.80
C CYS A 120 -7.66 -8.65 -4.81
N ARG A 121 -6.54 -9.03 -5.42
CA ARG A 121 -5.33 -8.19 -5.47
C ARG A 121 -5.57 -7.01 -6.42
N PRO A 122 -5.32 -5.76 -5.99
CA PRO A 122 -5.47 -4.62 -6.88
C PRO A 122 -4.51 -4.72 -8.07
N CYS A 123 -4.99 -4.35 -9.26
CA CYS A 123 -4.20 -4.38 -10.48
C CYS A 123 -3.68 -2.98 -10.81
N LEU A 124 -2.35 -2.86 -10.84
CA LEU A 124 -1.65 -1.66 -11.29
C LEU A 124 -1.47 -1.74 -12.80
N VAL A 125 -2.05 -0.79 -13.52
CA VAL A 125 -1.84 -0.65 -14.96
C VAL A 125 -0.81 0.45 -15.21
N ILE A 126 0.22 0.13 -16.00
CA ILE A 126 1.28 1.06 -16.42
C ILE A 126 1.26 1.12 -17.94
N ARG A 127 0.92 2.28 -18.51
CA ARG A 127 0.85 2.49 -19.97
C ARG A 127 1.99 3.39 -20.42
N ILE A 128 3.00 2.81 -21.07
CA ILE A 128 4.21 3.55 -21.46
C ILE A 128 3.93 4.66 -22.48
N GLU A 129 2.92 4.49 -23.34
CA GLU A 129 2.51 5.56 -24.27
C GLU A 129 2.07 6.86 -23.57
N ASN A 130 1.65 6.77 -22.32
CA ASN A 130 1.17 7.90 -21.52
C ASN A 130 2.26 8.49 -20.61
N MET A 131 3.49 7.98 -20.67
CA MET A 131 4.59 8.40 -19.79
C MET A 131 4.99 9.88 -20.01
N GLY A 132 4.78 10.42 -21.21
CA GLY A 132 5.19 11.77 -21.56
C GLY A 132 6.68 12.01 -21.30
N ASP A 133 6.98 13.15 -20.67
CA ASP A 133 8.31 13.62 -20.29
C ASP A 133 8.84 13.05 -18.96
N MET A 134 8.10 12.15 -18.29
CA MET A 134 8.51 11.63 -16.98
C MET A 134 9.80 10.82 -17.01
N ASN A 135 10.18 10.27 -18.16
CA ASN A 135 11.49 9.63 -18.33
C ASN A 135 12.66 10.62 -18.21
N LEU A 136 12.44 11.92 -18.41
CA LEU A 136 13.43 12.99 -18.25
C LEU A 136 13.45 13.55 -16.81
N HIS A 137 12.35 13.38 -16.05
CA HIS A 137 12.18 13.93 -14.71
C HIS A 137 12.04 12.82 -13.65
N LYS A 138 13.18 12.22 -13.27
CA LYS A 138 13.23 11.06 -12.36
C LYS A 138 12.48 11.28 -11.04
N ASP A 139 12.70 12.40 -10.36
CA ASP A 139 12.07 12.68 -9.06
C ASP A 139 10.56 12.84 -9.18
N ARG A 140 10.08 13.43 -10.28
CA ARG A 140 8.65 13.54 -10.58
C ARG A 140 8.03 12.15 -10.79
N ALA A 141 8.67 11.29 -11.58
CA ALA A 141 8.22 9.91 -11.80
C ALA A 141 8.18 9.13 -10.49
N VAL A 142 9.22 9.28 -9.66
CA VAL A 142 9.33 8.67 -8.34
C VAL A 142 8.20 9.10 -7.40
N ARG A 143 7.90 10.41 -7.32
CA ARG A 143 6.82 10.94 -6.48
C ARG A 143 5.46 10.37 -6.89
N LEU A 144 5.18 10.32 -8.19
CA LEU A 144 3.96 9.70 -8.72
C LEU A 144 3.85 8.23 -8.31
N VAL A 145 4.93 7.45 -8.50
CA VAL A 145 4.95 6.02 -8.12
C VAL A 145 4.66 5.85 -6.64
N ILE A 146 5.30 6.63 -5.77
CA ILE A 146 5.08 6.56 -4.32
C ILE A 146 3.64 6.87 -3.98
N PHE A 147 3.08 7.95 -4.51
CA PHE A 147 1.68 8.30 -4.26
C PHE A 147 0.73 7.16 -4.65
N VAL A 148 0.90 6.60 -5.86
CA VAL A 148 0.08 5.48 -6.34
C VAL A 148 0.20 4.26 -5.44
N LEU A 149 1.41 3.92 -4.98
CA LEU A 149 1.62 2.75 -4.12
C LEU A 149 1.11 2.96 -2.70
N GLU A 150 1.36 4.12 -2.08
CA GLU A 150 0.81 4.47 -0.78
C GLU A 150 -0.73 4.44 -0.83
N TYR A 151 -1.35 4.88 -1.92
CA TYR A 151 -2.79 4.79 -2.10
C TYR A 151 -3.25 3.34 -1.99
N ALA A 152 -2.55 2.40 -2.64
CA ALA A 152 -2.92 0.98 -2.54
C ALA A 152 -2.73 0.41 -1.14
N LEU A 153 -1.63 0.78 -0.45
CA LEU A 153 -1.42 0.35 0.94
C LEU A 153 -2.55 0.82 1.84
N ARG A 154 -2.99 2.06 1.66
CA ARG A 154 -3.98 2.71 2.50
C ARG A 154 -5.42 2.39 2.14
N TYR A 155 -5.73 2.05 0.89
CA TYR A 155 -7.12 1.98 0.44
C TYR A 155 -7.46 0.81 -0.48
N ALA A 156 -6.47 0.10 -1.02
CA ALA A 156 -6.70 -1.03 -1.92
C ALA A 156 -6.40 -2.39 -1.30
N MET A 157 -5.69 -2.42 -0.18
CA MET A 157 -5.28 -3.63 0.53
C MET A 157 -6.07 -3.88 1.81
N VAL A 158 -6.08 -5.14 2.24
CA VAL A 158 -6.67 -5.57 3.51
C VAL A 158 -5.67 -6.45 4.26
N PRO A 159 -5.17 -6.02 5.43
CA PRO A 159 -4.24 -6.80 6.24
C PRO A 159 -4.74 -8.23 6.51
N GLY A 160 -3.86 -9.22 6.35
CA GLY A 160 -4.20 -10.64 6.54
C GLY A 160 -5.05 -11.29 5.45
N ARG A 161 -5.43 -10.55 4.41
CA ARG A 161 -6.22 -11.07 3.29
C ARG A 161 -5.59 -10.74 1.94
N VAL A 162 -5.32 -9.46 1.70
CA VAL A 162 -4.78 -8.93 0.44
C VAL A 162 -3.70 -7.91 0.76
N GLU A 163 -2.44 -8.32 0.69
CA GLU A 163 -1.27 -7.45 0.97
C GLU A 163 -0.36 -7.22 -0.23
N ASN A 164 -0.77 -7.73 -1.40
CA ASN A 164 0.00 -7.77 -2.61
C ASN A 164 -0.81 -7.19 -3.78
N TRP A 165 -0.11 -6.74 -4.81
CA TRP A 165 -0.70 -6.30 -6.08
C TRP A 165 -0.16 -7.11 -7.25
N VAL A 166 -0.82 -6.93 -8.37
CA VAL A 166 -0.43 -7.46 -9.67
C VAL A 166 -0.23 -6.30 -10.65
N VAL A 167 0.61 -6.49 -11.67
CA VAL A 167 0.98 -5.39 -12.58
C VAL A 167 0.73 -5.80 -14.03
N ILE A 168 0.05 -4.92 -14.76
CA ILE A 168 -0.01 -4.94 -16.23
C ILE A 168 0.87 -3.79 -16.72
N LEU A 169 1.96 -4.13 -17.40
CA LEU A 169 2.81 -3.18 -18.09
C LEU A 169 2.50 -3.23 -19.59
N ASP A 170 1.79 -2.23 -20.08
CA ASP A 170 1.39 -2.12 -21.48
C ASP A 170 2.39 -1.25 -22.27
N LEU A 171 3.00 -1.86 -23.28
CA LEU A 171 3.97 -1.24 -24.18
C LEU A 171 3.37 -0.88 -25.54
N ALA A 172 2.03 -0.91 -25.68
CA ALA A 172 1.35 -0.39 -26.86
C ALA A 172 1.85 1.02 -27.16
N ASN A 173 2.17 1.28 -28.43
CA ASN A 173 2.71 2.55 -28.91
C ASN A 173 4.00 3.06 -28.23
N ALA A 174 4.71 2.24 -27.44
CA ALA A 174 5.90 2.68 -26.72
C ALA A 174 7.00 3.22 -27.66
N SER A 175 7.14 2.67 -28.88
CA SER A 175 8.10 3.15 -29.88
C SER A 175 7.80 4.56 -30.41
N LYS A 176 6.56 5.05 -30.29
CA LYS A 176 6.20 6.43 -30.68
C LYS A 176 6.65 7.47 -29.67
N VAL A 177 6.77 7.06 -28.41
CA VAL A 177 7.02 7.96 -27.27
C VAL A 177 8.45 7.80 -26.75
N VAL A 178 9.05 6.62 -26.94
CA VAL A 178 10.42 6.32 -26.54
C VAL A 178 11.30 6.24 -27.79
N SER A 179 12.01 7.34 -28.07
CA SER A 179 13.09 7.34 -29.07
C SER A 179 14.26 6.48 -28.59
N MET A 180 14.98 5.84 -29.53
CA MET A 180 16.20 5.09 -29.23
C MET A 180 17.25 5.95 -28.50
N PHE A 181 17.28 7.26 -28.76
CA PHE A 181 18.18 8.21 -28.09
C PHE A 181 17.85 8.43 -26.61
N HIS A 182 16.61 8.15 -26.17
CA HIS A 182 16.18 8.31 -24.78
C HIS A 182 16.16 7.00 -23.98
N LEU A 183 16.63 5.89 -24.56
CA LEU A 183 16.66 4.58 -23.90
C LEU A 183 17.51 4.59 -22.61
N ALA A 184 18.63 5.32 -22.60
CA ALA A 184 19.48 5.44 -21.41
C ALA A 184 18.76 6.18 -20.26
N GLY A 185 18.03 7.25 -20.58
CA GLY A 185 17.21 7.98 -19.61
C GLY A 185 16.10 7.11 -19.04
N LEU A 186 15.36 6.41 -19.91
CA LEU A 186 14.31 5.46 -19.52
C LEU A 186 14.86 4.35 -18.62
N ALA A 187 15.99 3.73 -18.99
CA ALA A 187 16.63 2.70 -18.20
C ALA A 187 17.07 3.22 -16.82
N SER A 188 17.59 4.46 -16.76
CA SER A 188 17.97 5.08 -15.49
C SER A 188 16.75 5.36 -14.60
N THR A 189 15.66 5.91 -15.15
CA THR A 189 14.41 6.14 -14.42
C THR A 189 13.79 4.84 -13.93
N ALA A 190 13.74 3.82 -14.80
CA ALA A 190 13.26 2.49 -14.45
C ALA A 190 14.10 1.86 -13.31
N LYS A 191 15.43 2.04 -13.34
CA LYS A 191 16.31 1.57 -12.26
C LYS A 191 16.00 2.25 -10.92
N VAL A 192 15.80 3.57 -10.90
CA VAL A 192 15.44 4.29 -9.66
C VAL A 192 14.08 3.85 -9.11
N ILE A 193 13.09 3.66 -9.98
CA ILE A 193 11.78 3.12 -9.60
C ILE A 193 11.93 1.69 -9.06
N ALA A 194 12.69 0.83 -9.73
CA ALA A 194 12.94 -0.54 -9.29
C ALA A 194 13.63 -0.59 -7.92
N THR A 195 14.65 0.26 -7.70
CA THR A 195 15.31 0.40 -6.39
C THR A 195 14.33 0.85 -5.32
N THR A 196 13.49 1.86 -5.60
CA THR A 196 12.44 2.33 -4.66
C THR A 196 11.47 1.21 -4.31
N LEU A 197 11.03 0.43 -5.31
CA LEU A 197 10.16 -0.73 -5.10
C LEU A 197 10.84 -1.83 -4.27
N GLU A 198 12.15 -2.02 -4.41
CA GLU A 198 12.92 -3.01 -3.65
C GLU A 198 13.26 -2.59 -2.23
N SER A 199 13.44 -1.30 -1.97
CA SER A 199 13.79 -0.79 -0.65
C SER A 199 12.58 -0.43 0.20
N VAL A 200 11.55 0.18 -0.41
CA VAL A 200 10.39 0.72 0.30
C VAL A 200 9.19 -0.22 0.22
N TYR A 201 8.92 -0.77 -0.97
CA TYR A 201 7.70 -1.54 -1.25
C TYR A 201 7.96 -3.04 -1.48
N CYS A 202 9.01 -3.56 -0.85
CA CYS A 202 9.50 -4.91 -1.09
C CYS A 202 8.41 -5.97 -0.84
N GLY A 203 8.48 -7.09 -1.55
CA GLY A 203 7.62 -8.26 -1.29
C GLY A 203 6.13 -8.12 -1.65
N ARG A 204 5.69 -7.02 -2.27
CA ARG A 204 4.26 -6.78 -2.56
C ARG A 204 3.80 -7.12 -3.97
N MET A 205 4.70 -7.18 -4.95
CA MET A 205 4.33 -7.59 -6.31
C MET A 205 4.29 -9.12 -6.44
N VAL A 206 3.13 -9.69 -6.79
CA VAL A 206 3.01 -11.13 -7.05
C VAL A 206 3.56 -11.47 -8.42
N TRP A 207 3.05 -10.80 -9.44
CA TRP A 207 3.43 -11.00 -10.83
C TRP A 207 3.29 -9.70 -11.62
N MET A 208 3.97 -9.66 -12.76
CA MET A 208 3.88 -8.61 -13.77
C MET A 208 3.69 -9.28 -15.15
N LYS A 209 2.66 -8.87 -15.89
CA LYS A 209 2.49 -9.23 -17.31
C LYS A 209 2.90 -8.03 -18.16
N ILE A 210 3.85 -8.24 -19.07
CA ILE A 210 4.30 -7.22 -20.01
C ILE A 210 3.63 -7.50 -21.36
N LEU A 211 2.77 -6.58 -21.78
CA LEU A 211 1.91 -6.73 -22.95
C LEU A 211 2.41 -5.85 -24.11
N ASN A 212 1.97 -6.19 -25.33
CA ASN A 212 2.18 -5.38 -26.53
C ASN A 212 3.65 -5.00 -26.78
N MET A 213 4.59 -5.85 -26.36
CA MET A 213 6.02 -5.56 -26.39
C MET A 213 6.56 -5.54 -27.83
N PRO A 214 7.14 -4.42 -28.30
CA PRO A 214 7.83 -4.40 -29.58
C PRO A 214 9.04 -5.34 -29.57
N SER A 215 9.21 -6.15 -30.61
CA SER A 215 10.29 -7.15 -30.69
C SER A 215 11.69 -6.57 -30.43
N ILE A 216 11.92 -5.31 -30.85
CA ILE A 216 13.20 -4.59 -30.66
C ILE A 216 13.49 -4.24 -29.19
N MET A 217 12.47 -4.08 -28.34
CA MET A 217 12.62 -3.69 -26.93
C MET A 217 12.80 -4.89 -26.00
N ARG A 218 12.53 -6.12 -26.45
CA ARG A 218 12.56 -7.34 -25.63
C ARG A 218 13.87 -7.49 -24.86
N LYS A 219 15.02 -7.43 -25.57
CA LYS A 219 16.35 -7.62 -24.95
C LYS A 219 16.66 -6.53 -23.91
N VAL A 220 16.27 -5.29 -24.18
CA VAL A 220 16.48 -4.16 -23.25
C VAL A 220 15.70 -4.40 -21.97
N ILE A 221 14.41 -4.72 -22.08
CA ILE A 221 13.54 -4.96 -20.92
C ILE A 221 14.00 -6.19 -20.14
N GLU A 222 14.32 -7.29 -20.81
CA GLU A 222 14.83 -8.52 -20.18
C GLU A 222 16.14 -8.27 -19.40
N SER A 223 17.00 -7.35 -19.86
CA SER A 223 18.23 -6.97 -19.16
C SER A 223 17.99 -6.13 -17.89
N CYS A 224 16.87 -5.41 -17.82
CA CYS A 224 16.49 -4.59 -16.67
C CYS A 224 15.81 -5.38 -15.55
N ILE A 225 15.39 -6.64 -15.81
CA ILE A 225 14.71 -7.48 -14.83
C ILE A 225 15.76 -8.28 -14.04
N PRO A 226 15.87 -8.07 -12.72
CA PRO A 226 16.76 -8.87 -11.87
C PRO A 226 16.46 -10.37 -12.00
N THR A 227 17.50 -11.21 -12.02
CA THR A 227 17.38 -12.66 -12.25
C THR A 227 16.40 -13.32 -11.29
N GLU A 228 16.40 -12.91 -10.02
CA GLU A 228 15.52 -13.42 -8.96
C GLU A 228 14.05 -13.08 -9.21
N LYS A 229 13.78 -12.01 -9.97
CA LYS A 229 12.43 -11.54 -10.28
C LYS A 229 11.88 -12.08 -11.60
N LYS A 230 12.70 -12.73 -12.43
CA LYS A 230 12.27 -13.28 -13.73
C LYS A 230 11.08 -14.23 -13.62
N LYS A 231 10.95 -15.00 -12.53
CA LYS A 231 9.79 -15.89 -12.29
C LYS A 231 8.46 -15.14 -12.14
N LYS A 232 8.51 -13.88 -11.72
CA LYS A 232 7.33 -13.02 -11.52
C LYS A 232 6.95 -12.22 -12.76
N VAL A 233 7.86 -12.06 -13.72
CA VAL A 233 7.63 -11.28 -14.94
C VAL A 233 7.35 -12.21 -16.10
N GLN A 234 6.26 -11.99 -16.81
CA GLN A 234 5.82 -12.84 -17.90
C GLN A 234 5.49 -12.00 -19.14
N PHE A 235 5.66 -12.59 -20.31
CA PHE A 235 5.42 -11.96 -21.61
C PHE A 235 4.39 -12.79 -22.38
N PRO A 236 3.08 -12.62 -22.09
CA PRO A 236 2.04 -13.40 -22.74
C PRO A 236 2.06 -13.22 -24.25
N ALA A 237 1.93 -14.33 -25.00
CA ALA A 237 1.75 -14.27 -26.45
C ALA A 237 0.33 -13.79 -26.81
N ASN A 238 -0.67 -14.21 -26.04
CA ASN A 238 -2.05 -13.74 -26.11
C ASN A 238 -2.43 -13.14 -24.75
N ALA A 239 -2.47 -11.80 -24.68
CA ALA A 239 -2.75 -11.06 -23.47
C ALA A 239 -4.15 -11.36 -22.91
N ALA A 240 -5.18 -11.38 -23.76
CA ALA A 240 -6.57 -11.58 -23.33
C ALA A 240 -6.79 -12.97 -22.74
N ALA A 241 -6.26 -14.01 -23.38
CA ALA A 241 -6.38 -15.38 -22.89
C ALA A 241 -5.65 -15.57 -21.54
N ASP A 242 -4.42 -15.09 -21.44
CA ASP A 242 -3.61 -15.18 -20.22
C ASP A 242 -4.24 -14.42 -19.05
N LEU A 243 -4.74 -13.21 -19.29
CA LEU A 243 -5.38 -12.41 -18.24
C LEU A 243 -6.75 -12.97 -17.82
N ALA A 244 -7.51 -13.64 -18.70
CA ALA A 244 -8.77 -14.29 -18.34
C ALA A 244 -8.61 -15.43 -17.31
N GLU A 245 -7.42 -16.03 -17.22
CA GLU A 245 -7.11 -17.00 -16.16
C GLU A 245 -7.10 -16.33 -14.78
N HIS A 246 -6.65 -15.08 -14.71
CA HIS A 246 -6.40 -14.35 -13.47
C HIS A 246 -7.53 -13.42 -13.05
N PHE A 247 -8.35 -12.91 -13.99
CA PHE A 247 -9.36 -11.89 -13.72
C PHE A 247 -10.77 -12.34 -14.11
N GLU A 248 -11.75 -11.81 -13.39
CA GLU A 248 -13.12 -11.78 -13.90
C GLU A 248 -13.23 -10.71 -15.00
N PRO A 249 -14.06 -10.92 -16.04
CA PRO A 249 -14.13 -9.98 -17.18
C PRO A 249 -14.48 -8.55 -16.77
N ASN A 250 -15.30 -8.37 -15.73
CA ASN A 250 -15.70 -7.06 -15.23
C ASN A 250 -14.61 -6.30 -14.46
N GLN A 251 -13.43 -6.89 -14.29
CA GLN A 251 -12.28 -6.28 -13.61
C GLN A 251 -11.25 -5.71 -14.57
N LEU A 252 -11.41 -5.95 -15.88
CA LEU A 252 -10.44 -5.57 -16.90
C LEU A 252 -11.07 -4.68 -17.97
N GLU A 253 -10.26 -3.77 -18.51
CA GLU A 253 -10.58 -3.00 -19.71
C GLU A 253 -10.72 -3.91 -20.94
N THR A 254 -11.53 -3.51 -21.92
CA THR A 254 -11.73 -4.27 -23.17
C THR A 254 -10.44 -4.52 -23.94
N ARG A 255 -9.47 -3.60 -23.90
CA ARG A 255 -8.13 -3.78 -24.52
C ARG A 255 -7.35 -4.97 -23.95
N TYR A 256 -7.68 -5.40 -22.74
CA TYR A 256 -7.03 -6.51 -22.05
C TYR A 256 -7.91 -7.78 -22.02
N GLY A 257 -9.03 -7.77 -22.76
CA GLY A 257 -9.97 -8.91 -22.84
C GLY A 257 -11.10 -8.88 -21.81
N GLY A 258 -11.28 -7.80 -21.06
CA GLY A 258 -12.41 -7.64 -20.15
C GLY A 258 -13.62 -6.95 -20.79
N ILE A 259 -14.53 -6.45 -19.95
CA ILE A 259 -15.75 -5.74 -20.38
C ILE A 259 -15.82 -4.28 -19.91
N GLN A 260 -14.87 -3.82 -19.08
CA GLN A 260 -14.84 -2.41 -18.68
C GLN A 260 -14.39 -1.53 -19.85
N PRO A 261 -14.93 -0.30 -19.98
CA PRO A 261 -14.51 0.59 -21.04
C PRO A 261 -13.03 0.93 -20.91
N ASN A 262 -12.36 1.05 -22.06
CA ASN A 262 -11.01 1.56 -22.14
C ASN A 262 -10.98 3.01 -21.64
N LEU A 263 -10.23 3.27 -20.57
CA LEU A 263 -10.19 4.61 -19.97
C LEU A 263 -9.33 5.57 -20.81
N ALA A 264 -9.85 6.79 -20.99
CA ALA A 264 -9.06 7.92 -21.45
C ALA A 264 -8.10 8.38 -20.33
N PRO A 265 -6.93 8.96 -20.66
CA PRO A 265 -5.98 9.47 -19.67
C PRO A 265 -6.59 10.28 -18.52
N SER A 266 -7.48 11.22 -18.83
CA SER A 266 -8.12 12.08 -17.81
C SER A 266 -9.11 11.34 -16.90
N ALA A 267 -9.54 10.14 -17.29
CA ALA A 267 -10.50 9.31 -16.56
C ALA A 267 -9.85 8.18 -15.76
N THR A 268 -8.51 8.04 -15.80
CA THR A 268 -7.80 7.04 -15.00
C THR A 268 -7.69 7.40 -13.51
N TYR A 269 -8.03 8.65 -13.17
CA TYR A 269 -8.11 9.14 -11.80
C TYR A 269 -9.44 9.90 -11.61
N PRO A 270 -10.22 9.64 -10.53
CA PRO A 270 -9.92 8.75 -9.40
C PRO A 270 -9.80 7.28 -9.82
N PHE A 271 -9.12 6.48 -8.99
CA PHE A 271 -8.86 5.07 -9.31
C PHE A 271 -10.12 4.21 -9.26
N HIS A 272 -10.18 3.16 -10.09
CA HIS A 272 -11.40 2.37 -10.30
C HIS A 272 -11.26 0.96 -9.72
N PHE A 273 -12.22 0.54 -8.89
CA PHE A 273 -12.33 -0.83 -8.40
C PHE A 273 -13.77 -1.32 -8.56
N PHE A 274 -13.94 -2.55 -9.01
CA PHE A 274 -15.25 -3.10 -9.35
C PHE A 274 -15.63 -4.25 -8.41
N PRO A 275 -16.92 -4.43 -8.10
CA PRO A 275 -17.39 -5.57 -7.29
C PRO A 275 -17.21 -6.89 -8.02
N GLY A 276 -17.31 -8.01 -7.29
CA GLY A 276 -17.35 -9.34 -7.90
C GLY A 276 -16.01 -9.87 -8.44
N ALA A 277 -14.87 -9.40 -7.91
CA ALA A 277 -13.56 -9.85 -8.36
C ALA A 277 -13.32 -11.36 -8.22
N CYS A 278 -14.03 -12.05 -7.31
CA CYS A 278 -13.95 -13.50 -7.11
C CYS A 278 -15.10 -14.28 -7.79
N GLY A 279 -15.79 -13.69 -8.77
CA GLY A 279 -16.90 -14.33 -9.50
C GLY A 279 -18.26 -14.29 -8.78
N SER A 280 -18.35 -13.63 -7.62
CA SER A 280 -19.61 -13.43 -6.91
C SER A 280 -20.41 -12.30 -7.55
N SER A 281 -21.70 -12.54 -7.87
CA SER A 281 -22.58 -11.47 -8.36
C SER A 281 -22.64 -10.33 -7.33
N PRO A 282 -22.55 -9.05 -7.76
CA PRO A 282 -22.77 -7.92 -6.87
C PRO A 282 -24.17 -8.06 -6.25
N THR A 283 -24.27 -8.11 -4.93
CA THR A 283 -25.58 -8.00 -4.27
C THR A 283 -26.07 -6.56 -4.45
N ALA A 284 -27.32 -6.37 -4.87
CA ALA A 284 -27.90 -5.04 -5.02
C ALA A 284 -27.70 -4.22 -3.72
N GLY A 285 -27.15 -3.01 -3.83
CA GLY A 285 -26.87 -2.11 -2.69
C GLY A 285 -25.42 -2.09 -2.18
N GLN A 286 -24.48 -2.82 -2.79
CA GLN A 286 -23.04 -2.78 -2.44
C GLN A 286 -22.25 -1.69 -3.19
N GLU A 287 -22.73 -0.44 -3.19
CA GLU A 287 -22.07 0.69 -3.88
C GLU A 287 -21.21 1.57 -2.96
N LYS A 288 -20.94 1.14 -1.72
CA LYS A 288 -20.08 1.92 -0.82
C LYS A 288 -18.61 1.61 -1.08
N SER A 289 -17.86 2.64 -1.47
CA SER A 289 -16.41 2.56 -1.61
C SER A 289 -15.74 2.17 -0.28
N LEU A 290 -14.74 1.30 -0.35
CA LEU A 290 -13.92 0.91 0.81
C LEU A 290 -13.31 2.14 1.51
N HIS A 291 -12.92 3.14 0.71
CA HIS A 291 -12.35 4.40 1.16
C HIS A 291 -13.26 5.15 2.16
N GLY A 292 -14.58 5.09 1.98
CA GLY A 292 -15.54 5.76 2.86
C GLY A 292 -15.92 4.96 4.11
N LEU A 293 -15.49 3.69 4.20
CA LEU A 293 -15.85 2.80 5.31
C LEU A 293 -14.68 2.51 6.26
N THR A 294 -13.46 2.81 5.84
CA THR A 294 -12.22 2.41 6.53
C THR A 294 -11.44 3.64 6.99
N ASN A 295 -10.57 3.43 7.97
CA ASN A 295 -9.67 4.46 8.47
C ASN A 295 -8.22 3.95 8.47
N ARG A 296 -7.28 4.80 8.87
CA ARG A 296 -5.86 4.43 8.94
C ARG A 296 -5.63 3.20 9.82
N THR A 297 -6.21 3.19 11.03
CA THR A 297 -6.09 2.08 11.98
C THR A 297 -6.49 0.74 11.38
N PHE A 298 -7.54 0.73 10.55
CA PHE A 298 -7.98 -0.48 9.85
C PHE A 298 -6.92 -1.04 8.89
N HIS A 299 -6.27 -0.18 8.11
CA HIS A 299 -5.31 -0.60 7.07
C HIS A 299 -3.91 -0.93 7.59
N GLU A 300 -3.58 -0.56 8.83
CA GLU A 300 -2.29 -0.88 9.43
C GLU A 300 -2.14 -2.38 9.73
N GLY A 301 -3.22 -3.04 10.18
CA GLY A 301 -3.15 -4.43 10.65
C GLY A 301 -2.18 -4.61 11.83
N LYS A 302 -1.83 -5.86 12.13
CA LYS A 302 -0.83 -6.20 13.16
C LYS A 302 0.05 -7.35 12.72
N LEU A 303 1.35 -7.24 12.99
CA LEU A 303 2.26 -8.38 12.95
C LEU A 303 2.14 -9.14 14.28
N TRP A 304 1.85 -10.44 14.24
CA TRP A 304 1.67 -11.26 15.44
C TRP A 304 3.01 -11.72 16.03
N ASP A 305 3.81 -10.73 16.39
CA ASP A 305 5.14 -10.93 16.93
C ASP A 305 5.07 -11.36 18.39
N THR A 306 5.55 -12.57 18.66
CA THR A 306 5.67 -13.17 20.00
C THR A 306 7.13 -13.37 20.43
N SER A 307 8.08 -12.78 19.69
CA SER A 307 9.52 -13.00 19.89
C SER A 307 10.08 -12.39 21.18
N MET A 308 9.32 -11.48 21.81
CA MET A 308 9.71 -10.84 23.06
C MET A 308 8.57 -10.88 24.08
N PRO A 309 8.88 -11.04 25.39
CA PRO A 309 7.89 -10.95 26.45
C PRO A 309 7.12 -9.62 26.38
N GLY A 310 5.79 -9.67 26.50
CA GLY A 310 4.93 -8.48 26.53
C GLY A 310 4.54 -7.92 25.16
N LYS A 311 5.28 -8.22 24.07
CA LYS A 311 4.91 -7.73 22.72
C LYS A 311 3.57 -8.25 22.22
N ASN A 312 3.18 -9.43 22.68
CA ASN A 312 1.89 -10.03 22.35
C ASN A 312 0.69 -9.18 22.82
N ARG A 313 0.78 -8.52 23.99
CA ARG A 313 -0.32 -7.72 24.52
C ARG A 313 -0.70 -6.55 23.62
N HIS A 314 0.27 -5.93 22.95
CA HIS A 314 0.03 -4.75 22.10
C HIS A 314 -0.83 -5.05 20.86
N TRP A 315 -0.84 -6.30 20.40
CA TRP A 315 -1.65 -6.68 19.24
C TRP A 315 -2.79 -7.64 19.59
N MET A 316 -2.71 -8.44 20.64
CA MET A 316 -3.76 -9.43 20.96
C MET A 316 -5.11 -8.78 21.27
N ASP A 317 -5.14 -7.74 22.13
CA ASP A 317 -6.42 -7.13 22.53
C ASP A 317 -7.14 -6.46 21.36
N PRO A 318 -6.47 -5.62 20.53
CA PRO A 318 -7.12 -5.05 19.35
C PRO A 318 -7.60 -6.12 18.36
N MET A 319 -6.91 -7.26 18.23
CA MET A 319 -7.23 -8.27 17.22
C MET A 319 -8.57 -8.98 17.47
N GLN A 320 -9.05 -9.04 18.70
CA GLN A 320 -10.35 -9.62 19.02
C GLN A 320 -11.53 -8.89 18.34
N CYS A 321 -11.33 -7.61 17.99
CA CYS A 321 -12.34 -6.77 17.35
C CYS A 321 -12.00 -6.44 15.88
N THR A 322 -11.12 -7.22 15.24
CA THR A 322 -10.74 -6.98 13.83
C THR A 322 -11.27 -8.02 12.86
N SER A 323 -11.24 -7.67 11.58
CA SER A 323 -11.59 -8.58 10.50
C SER A 323 -10.54 -9.68 10.32
N LEU A 324 -10.74 -10.81 11.01
CA LEU A 324 -9.91 -12.00 10.88
C LEU A 324 -10.53 -13.00 9.91
N THR A 325 -9.66 -13.77 9.25
CA THR A 325 -10.04 -15.00 8.53
C THR A 325 -10.43 -16.09 9.54
N PRO A 326 -11.20 -17.12 9.17
CA PRO A 326 -11.47 -18.29 10.03
C PRO A 326 -10.20 -18.88 10.64
N ALA A 327 -9.18 -19.14 9.82
CA ALA A 327 -7.91 -19.70 10.27
C ALA A 327 -7.18 -18.79 11.28
N SER A 328 -7.23 -17.46 11.08
CA SER A 328 -6.58 -16.52 11.99
C SER A 328 -7.37 -16.39 13.30
N ALA A 329 -8.70 -16.33 13.24
CA ALA A 329 -9.55 -16.29 14.43
C ALA A 329 -9.38 -17.55 15.31
N GLU A 330 -9.29 -18.73 14.69
CA GLU A 330 -8.98 -19.99 15.37
C GLU A 330 -7.60 -19.93 16.02
N ALA A 331 -6.55 -19.54 15.28
CA ALA A 331 -5.21 -19.42 15.81
C ALA A 331 -5.12 -18.44 16.99
N LEU A 332 -5.81 -17.30 16.91
CA LEU A 332 -5.86 -16.33 18.00
C LEU A 332 -6.59 -16.88 19.23
N THR A 333 -7.68 -17.61 19.03
CA THR A 333 -8.41 -18.29 20.11
C THR A 333 -7.48 -19.25 20.86
N SER A 334 -6.71 -20.06 20.14
CA SER A 334 -5.74 -20.98 20.73
C SER A 334 -4.64 -20.26 21.51
N MET A 335 -4.24 -19.06 21.07
CA MET A 335 -3.20 -18.27 21.75
C MET A 335 -3.68 -17.59 23.03
N ILE A 336 -4.94 -17.15 23.09
CA ILE A 336 -5.49 -16.42 24.25
C ILE A 336 -5.99 -17.39 25.33
N GLY A 337 -6.44 -18.60 24.97
CA GLY A 337 -6.95 -19.59 25.92
C GLY A 337 -8.26 -19.18 26.61
N GLY A 338 -9.01 -18.24 26.01
CA GLY A 338 -10.25 -17.68 26.54
C GLY A 338 -11.44 -17.87 25.60
N GLU A 339 -12.34 -16.87 25.56
CA GLU A 339 -13.52 -16.87 24.69
C GLU A 339 -13.12 -16.99 23.21
N PRO A 340 -13.86 -17.78 22.40
CA PRO A 340 -13.60 -17.91 20.97
C PRO A 340 -13.65 -16.58 20.23
N VAL A 341 -12.58 -16.25 19.52
CA VAL A 341 -12.55 -15.10 18.62
C VAL A 341 -13.40 -15.42 17.39
N LYS A 342 -14.36 -14.55 17.09
CA LYS A 342 -15.26 -14.75 15.95
C LYS A 342 -14.60 -14.31 14.64
N PRO A 343 -14.60 -15.16 13.59
CA PRO A 343 -14.11 -14.74 12.29
C PRO A 343 -15.07 -13.77 11.61
N CYS A 344 -14.54 -13.03 10.63
CA CYS A 344 -15.29 -12.07 9.84
C CYS A 344 -15.51 -12.61 8.42
N CYS A 345 -16.58 -13.38 8.22
CA CYS A 345 -16.85 -14.09 6.95
C CYS A 345 -17.80 -13.34 6.01
N ASP A 346 -18.49 -12.31 6.49
CA ASP A 346 -19.49 -11.57 5.71
C ASP A 346 -19.36 -10.06 5.89
N ILE A 347 -19.90 -9.32 4.92
CA ILE A 347 -19.74 -7.87 4.84
C ILE A 347 -20.50 -7.13 5.95
N ALA A 348 -21.61 -7.70 6.44
CA ALA A 348 -22.42 -7.08 7.47
C ALA A 348 -21.68 -7.11 8.82
N ASN A 349 -21.09 -8.26 9.16
CA ASN A 349 -20.22 -8.40 10.33
C ASN A 349 -18.99 -7.50 10.21
N TRP A 350 -18.40 -7.42 9.01
CA TRP A 350 -17.28 -6.54 8.75
C TRP A 350 -17.61 -5.05 9.01
N ILE A 351 -18.75 -4.57 8.49
CA ILE A 351 -19.22 -3.19 8.72
C ILE A 351 -19.49 -2.94 10.20
N ARG A 352 -20.09 -3.90 10.90
CA ARG A 352 -20.33 -3.81 12.35
C ARG A 352 -19.02 -3.61 13.12
N LEU A 353 -17.98 -4.40 12.81
CA LEU A 353 -16.66 -4.27 13.45
C LEU A 353 -16.02 -2.90 13.20
N LEU A 354 -16.19 -2.33 11.99
CA LEU A 354 -15.71 -0.98 11.69
C LEU A 354 -16.42 0.08 12.53
N GLN A 355 -17.74 0.01 12.63
CA GLN A 355 -18.55 0.93 13.43
C GLN A 355 -18.19 0.87 14.91
N GLU A 356 -17.97 -0.34 15.44
CA GLU A 356 -17.53 -0.57 16.82
C GLU A 356 -16.14 0.02 17.07
N SER A 357 -15.18 -0.20 16.16
CA SER A 357 -13.83 0.36 16.24
C SER A 357 -13.84 1.89 16.25
N GLN A 358 -14.61 2.51 15.34
CA GLN A 358 -14.77 3.97 15.26
C GLN A 358 -15.41 4.53 16.55
N ALA A 359 -16.41 3.87 17.11
CA ALA A 359 -17.04 4.29 18.36
C ALA A 359 -16.07 4.26 19.55
N VAL A 360 -15.15 3.29 19.59
CA VAL A 360 -14.10 3.21 20.62
C VAL A 360 -13.07 4.33 20.45
N GLU A 361 -12.63 4.63 19.22
CA GLU A 361 -11.70 5.73 18.95
C GLU A 361 -12.30 7.09 19.35
N HIS A 362 -13.55 7.36 18.97
CA HIS A 362 -14.25 8.58 19.37
C HIS A 362 -14.34 8.75 20.90
N LYS A 363 -14.59 7.66 21.64
CA LYS A 363 -14.59 7.68 23.12
C LYS A 363 -13.20 7.97 23.70
N LYS A 364 -12.13 7.45 23.12
CA LYS A 364 -10.76 7.74 23.60
C LYS A 364 -10.39 9.22 23.39
N VAL A 365 -10.75 9.78 22.24
CA VAL A 365 -10.48 11.20 21.93
C VAL A 365 -11.30 12.12 22.84
N SER A 366 -12.57 11.83 23.07
CA SER A 366 -13.42 12.65 23.93
C SER A 366 -12.98 12.63 25.40
N VAL A 367 -12.50 11.49 25.91
CA VAL A 367 -11.96 11.38 27.28
C VAL A 367 -10.59 12.05 27.41
N GLY A 368 -9.74 11.98 26.38
CA GLY A 368 -8.43 12.64 26.38
C GLY A 368 -8.50 14.18 26.33
N THR A 369 -9.55 14.74 25.72
CA THR A 369 -9.72 16.20 25.57
C THR A 369 -10.18 16.88 26.87
N VAL A 370 -10.72 16.12 27.84
CA VAL A 370 -11.14 16.66 29.15
C VAL A 370 -9.97 16.73 30.17
N GLY A 371 -8.80 16.19 29.83
CA GLY A 371 -7.66 16.04 30.76
C GLY A 371 -6.53 17.08 30.66
N THR A 372 -6.60 18.07 29.76
CA THR A 372 -5.51 19.06 29.58
C THR A 372 -6.05 20.46 29.33
N VAL A 373 -6.56 21.10 30.39
CA VAL A 373 -6.54 22.56 30.51
C VAL A 373 -5.80 22.89 31.80
N ALA A 374 -4.47 22.78 31.75
CA ALA A 374 -3.58 23.37 32.73
C ALA A 374 -3.00 24.65 32.11
N GLU A 375 -3.62 25.74 32.53
CA GLU A 375 -3.17 27.13 32.59
C GLU A 375 -1.67 27.36 32.27
N ALA A 376 -1.38 27.85 31.07
CA ALA A 376 -0.10 28.44 30.72
C ALA A 376 -0.27 29.96 30.60
N ALA A 377 0.34 30.68 31.55
CA ALA A 377 0.39 32.13 31.63
C ALA A 377 1.08 32.75 30.40
N GLN A 378 0.48 33.82 29.87
CA GLN A 378 1.05 34.69 28.84
C GLN A 378 2.04 35.69 29.47
N PRO A 379 3.18 36.00 28.85
CA PRO A 379 3.88 37.25 29.10
C PRO A 379 3.50 38.30 28.05
N GLU A 380 2.90 39.36 28.60
CA GLU A 380 2.97 40.80 28.31
C GLU A 380 3.65 41.35 27.02
N ALA A 381 3.04 42.43 26.54
CA ALA A 381 3.18 43.07 25.24
C ALA A 381 4.46 43.90 25.02
N ALA A 382 4.78 44.12 23.74
CA ALA A 382 5.31 45.39 23.26
C ALA A 382 4.71 45.72 21.87
N GLN A 383 3.96 46.82 21.80
CA GLN A 383 3.50 47.46 20.54
C GLN A 383 4.67 48.24 19.90
N PRO A 384 4.55 48.61 18.60
CA PRO A 384 4.18 50.01 18.37
C PRO A 384 3.19 50.25 17.22
N GLU A 385 2.39 51.28 17.48
CA GLU A 385 1.83 52.35 16.64
C GLU A 385 1.46 52.14 15.17
N ALA A 386 0.24 52.62 14.92
CA ALA A 386 -0.48 52.66 13.67
C ALA A 386 -0.01 53.77 12.72
N THR A 387 -0.23 53.55 11.43
CA THR A 387 -0.69 54.63 10.55
C THR A 387 -1.72 54.08 9.59
N ARG A 388 -2.81 54.83 9.46
CA ARG A 388 -4.10 54.51 8.86
C ARG A 388 -4.17 55.28 7.54
N GLU A 389 -4.51 54.63 6.45
CA GLU A 389 -5.09 55.30 5.27
C GLU A 389 -6.10 54.39 4.57
N GLU A 390 -7.13 55.02 4.02
CA GLU A 390 -8.47 54.51 3.77
C GLU A 390 -8.65 53.75 2.44
N SER A 391 -9.77 53.04 2.37
CA SER A 391 -10.36 52.23 1.29
C SER A 391 -10.93 53.11 0.13
N PRO A 392 -11.51 52.57 -0.97
CA PRO A 392 -12.78 51.81 -0.94
C PRO A 392 -12.93 50.63 -1.95
N ASP A 393 -13.79 49.69 -1.52
CA ASP A 393 -14.76 48.85 -2.23
C ASP A 393 -14.55 48.43 -3.69
N LYS A 394 -14.69 47.11 -3.91
CA LYS A 394 -15.53 46.57 -4.99
C LYS A 394 -16.04 45.17 -4.69
N ASP A 395 -17.34 45.03 -4.94
CA ASP A 395 -18.21 43.87 -4.76
C ASP A 395 -17.73 42.63 -5.55
N ALA A 396 -17.88 41.44 -4.95
CA ALA A 396 -17.98 40.19 -5.69
C ALA A 396 -18.88 39.21 -4.94
N GLU A 397 -19.86 38.71 -5.68
CA GLU A 397 -20.96 37.83 -5.30
C GLU A 397 -20.50 36.50 -4.67
N ALA A 398 -21.33 36.02 -3.75
CA ALA A 398 -21.23 34.70 -3.13
C ALA A 398 -21.80 33.63 -4.07
N ASP A 399 -20.99 32.60 -4.33
CA ASP A 399 -21.39 31.36 -5.01
C ASP A 399 -21.49 30.25 -3.95
N PRO A 400 -22.64 29.57 -3.77
CA PRO A 400 -22.81 28.57 -2.74
C PRO A 400 -22.78 27.15 -3.34
N ASP A 401 -21.59 26.63 -3.65
CA ASP A 401 -21.38 25.19 -3.86
C ASP A 401 -20.16 24.75 -3.05
N GLY A 402 -20.41 24.48 -1.77
CA GLY A 402 -19.44 23.90 -0.85
C GLY A 402 -19.34 22.39 -1.04
N ASP A 403 -18.61 21.96 -2.07
CA ASP A 403 -17.99 20.63 -2.07
C ASP A 403 -16.71 20.70 -1.24
N SER A 404 -16.72 20.03 -0.08
CA SER A 404 -15.53 19.90 0.75
C SER A 404 -14.50 19.03 0.01
N GLU A 405 -13.59 19.65 -0.73
CA GLU A 405 -12.35 19.03 -1.19
C GLU A 405 -11.56 18.59 0.05
N SER A 406 -11.71 17.33 0.45
CA SER A 406 -10.80 16.72 1.40
C SER A 406 -9.48 16.45 0.67
N ASP A 407 -8.49 17.32 0.86
CA ASP A 407 -7.14 17.13 0.32
C ASP A 407 -6.56 15.78 0.81
N LEU A 408 -6.39 14.83 -0.11
CA LEU A 408 -5.77 13.55 0.24
C LEU A 408 -4.26 13.74 0.41
N VAL A 409 -3.79 13.65 1.65
CA VAL A 409 -2.36 13.66 1.99
C VAL A 409 -1.91 12.26 2.37
N MET A 410 -0.90 11.75 1.67
CA MET A 410 -0.25 10.48 1.98
C MET A 410 0.91 10.75 2.95
N VAL A 411 0.79 10.24 4.18
CA VAL A 411 1.73 10.48 5.30
C VAL A 411 2.55 9.22 5.60
#